data_AF-F6FRN9-F1
#
_entry.id   AF-F6FRN9-F1
#
_cell.length_a   1.000
_cell.length_b   1.000
_cell.length_c   1.000
_cell.angle_alpha   90.00
_cell.angle_beta   90.00
_cell.angle_gamma   90.00
#
_symmetry.space_group_name_H-M   'P 1'
#
loop_
_entity.id
_entity.type
_entity.pdbx_description
1 polymer ?
#
loop_
_entity_poly.entity_id
_entity_poly.type
_entity_poly.pdbx_seq_one_letter_code
_entity_poly.pdbx_strand_id
1 'polypeptide(L)'
;MESVRSMLARPDYLLPLAAAERQFRDHYYGLNSAALLEDLFFDALGNFLRQTRPAVSLTRPPTGQKGWDYKFNGLEISHKVSQKLDVIAALWDATKQGVTTWSFNEPIAYVLGGNAPAAGVEVSLEDGTEFRCRSVADLAPSFVLDGRALLVVVWPQTGNQPRLLEVRGSGADDVAAKVLPFDAIWLHVAEAVRLGIPVNDIDVLVTNRRVKPAQLRALEFAVETGGSIDISVGRRGGVYLLSRDTLQDLDVTTNNRGILIPKQTVERLLGEAFLRGNFTPLPLWYWVYAERRPPDMYSAQRAEYDARFSASLGGRLA
;
A
#
# COMPACT_ATOMS: atom_id res chain seq x y z
N MET A 1 7.88 -2.58 13.63
CA MET A 1 7.81 -2.84 12.16
C MET A 1 7.72 -4.31 11.81
N GLU A 2 8.48 -5.20 12.43
CA GLU A 2 8.47 -6.63 12.07
C GLU A 2 7.07 -7.27 12.04
N SER A 3 6.23 -7.05 13.07
CA SER A 3 4.86 -7.60 13.07
C SER A 3 4.01 -7.10 11.89
N VAL A 4 4.14 -5.82 11.51
CA VAL A 4 3.44 -5.25 10.35
C VAL A 4 3.97 -5.87 9.06
N ARG A 5 5.30 -6.03 8.94
CA ARG A 5 5.92 -6.70 7.80
C ARG A 5 5.43 -8.14 7.65
N SER A 6 5.42 -8.92 8.72
CA SER A 6 4.94 -10.30 8.69
C SER A 6 3.44 -10.41 8.43
N MET A 7 2.63 -9.45 8.89
CA MET A 7 1.21 -9.38 8.58
C MET A 7 1.01 -9.12 7.07
N LEU A 8 1.63 -8.08 6.53
CA LEU A 8 1.46 -7.70 5.12
C LEU A 8 2.14 -8.68 4.14
N ALA A 9 3.10 -9.47 4.61
CA ALA A 9 3.69 -10.57 3.84
C ALA A 9 2.72 -11.71 3.54
N ARG A 10 1.52 -11.72 4.16
CA ARG A 10 0.50 -12.75 3.94
C ARG A 10 -0.71 -12.21 3.17
N PRO A 11 -1.21 -12.94 2.16
CA PRO A 11 -2.31 -12.46 1.31
C PRO A 11 -3.60 -12.29 2.10
N ASP A 12 -3.80 -13.12 3.11
CA ASP A 12 -5.02 -13.15 3.93
C ASP A 12 -5.16 -11.94 4.88
N TYR A 13 -4.14 -11.09 4.95
CA TYR A 13 -4.18 -9.78 5.61
C TYR A 13 -3.96 -8.63 4.62
N LEU A 14 -3.05 -8.79 3.65
CA LEU A 14 -2.76 -7.77 2.64
C LEU A 14 -3.98 -7.45 1.76
N LEU A 15 -4.62 -8.46 1.18
CA LEU A 15 -5.70 -8.22 0.21
C LEU A 15 -6.94 -7.58 0.83
N PRO A 16 -7.40 -7.99 2.04
CA PRO A 16 -8.45 -7.28 2.77
C PRO A 16 -8.14 -5.79 3.02
N LEU A 17 -6.90 -5.46 3.40
CA LEU A 17 -6.49 -4.07 3.60
C LEU A 17 -6.44 -3.29 2.28
N ALA A 18 -5.95 -3.92 1.21
CA ALA A 18 -5.91 -3.30 -0.11
C ALA A 18 -7.31 -3.07 -0.70
N ALA A 19 -8.26 -3.97 -0.45
CA ALA A 19 -9.66 -3.80 -0.81
C ALA A 19 -10.30 -2.60 -0.09
N ALA A 20 -10.05 -2.49 1.22
CA ALA A 20 -10.60 -1.40 2.02
C ALA A 20 -10.04 -0.02 1.65
N GLU A 21 -8.76 0.06 1.27
CA GLU A 21 -8.17 1.30 0.73
C GLU A 21 -8.98 1.85 -0.45
N ARG A 22 -9.50 0.98 -1.32
CA ARG A 22 -10.46 1.37 -2.35
C ARG A 22 -11.81 1.73 -1.76
N GLN A 23 -12.42 0.76 -1.09
CA GLN A 23 -13.83 0.81 -0.70
C GLN A 23 -14.11 2.00 0.20
N PHE A 24 -13.26 2.25 1.19
CA PHE A 24 -13.46 3.39 2.09
C PHE A 24 -13.23 4.73 1.41
N ARG A 25 -12.26 4.84 0.50
CA ARG A 25 -12.01 6.10 -0.21
C ARG A 25 -13.07 6.42 -1.27
N ASP A 26 -13.65 5.40 -1.89
CA ASP A 26 -14.74 5.56 -2.85
C ASP A 26 -16.06 5.99 -2.15
N HIS A 27 -16.28 5.60 -0.89
CA HIS A 27 -17.56 5.81 -0.19
C HIS A 27 -17.52 6.88 0.92
N TYR A 28 -16.36 7.15 1.53
CA TYR A 28 -16.23 8.08 2.65
C TYR A 28 -15.19 9.17 2.37
N TYR A 29 -15.59 10.42 2.62
CA TYR A 29 -14.74 11.57 2.37
C TYR A 29 -13.75 11.84 3.52
N GLY A 30 -12.49 12.10 3.15
CA GLY A 30 -11.49 12.71 4.03
C GLY A 30 -11.19 11.92 5.30
N LEU A 31 -11.47 12.52 6.47
CA LEU A 31 -11.11 11.96 7.78
C LEU A 31 -11.88 10.67 8.12
N ASN A 32 -13.09 10.49 7.57
CA ASN A 32 -13.88 9.29 7.86
C ASN A 32 -13.25 8.04 7.23
N SER A 33 -12.79 8.12 5.98
CA SER A 33 -12.07 6.99 5.37
C SER A 33 -10.73 6.73 6.05
N ALA A 34 -10.02 7.77 6.49
CA ALA A 34 -8.78 7.60 7.25
C ALA A 34 -9.01 6.87 8.59
N ALA A 35 -10.06 7.24 9.34
CA ALA A 35 -10.40 6.58 10.60
C ALA A 35 -10.81 5.11 10.40
N LEU A 36 -11.63 4.81 9.39
CA LEU A 36 -12.02 3.43 9.07
C LEU A 36 -10.84 2.57 8.63
N LEU A 37 -9.89 3.14 7.87
CA LEU A 37 -8.66 2.44 7.48
C LEU A 37 -7.75 2.17 8.69
N GLU A 38 -7.66 3.12 9.62
CA GLU A 38 -6.96 2.91 10.89
C GLU A 38 -7.61 1.78 11.70
N ASP A 39 -8.94 1.81 11.85
CA ASP A 39 -9.69 0.79 12.59
C ASP A 39 -9.49 -0.59 12.01
N LEU A 40 -9.61 -0.71 10.69
CA LEU A 40 -9.37 -1.96 9.99
C LEU A 40 -7.93 -2.45 10.15
N PHE A 41 -6.94 -1.56 10.05
CA PHE A 41 -5.54 -1.92 10.24
C PHE A 41 -5.28 -2.42 11.66
N PHE A 42 -5.84 -1.75 12.67
CA PHE A 42 -5.75 -2.18 14.06
C PHE A 42 -6.35 -3.57 14.25
N ASP A 43 -7.53 -3.82 13.69
CA ASP A 43 -8.21 -5.11 13.78
C ASP A 43 -7.45 -6.23 13.07
N ALA A 44 -6.93 -5.95 11.87
CA ALA A 44 -6.10 -6.87 11.10
C ALA A 44 -4.83 -7.24 11.89
N LEU A 45 -4.15 -6.23 12.46
CA LEU A 45 -2.96 -6.43 13.27
C LEU A 45 -3.29 -7.22 14.54
N GLY A 46 -4.37 -6.89 15.23
CA GLY A 46 -4.83 -7.62 16.41
C GLY A 46 -5.14 -9.08 16.11
N ASN A 47 -5.80 -9.36 14.98
CA ASN A 47 -6.08 -10.72 14.53
C ASN A 47 -4.79 -11.48 14.22
N PHE A 48 -3.87 -10.87 13.46
CA PHE A 48 -2.56 -11.44 13.16
C PHE A 48 -1.78 -11.79 14.43
N LEU A 49 -1.72 -10.86 15.39
CA LEU A 49 -0.98 -11.06 16.63
C LEU A 49 -1.58 -12.17 17.50
N ARG A 50 -2.91 -12.25 17.61
CA ARG A 50 -3.55 -13.35 18.36
C ARG A 50 -3.19 -14.72 17.79
N GLN A 51 -3.04 -14.83 16.47
CA GLN A 51 -2.70 -16.09 15.80
C GLN A 51 -1.21 -16.42 15.85
N THR A 52 -0.33 -15.42 15.75
CA THR A 52 1.10 -15.63 15.50
C THR A 52 2.01 -15.24 16.66
N ARG A 53 1.55 -14.33 17.53
CA ARG A 53 2.32 -13.74 18.62
C ARG A 53 1.41 -13.45 19.83
N PRO A 54 0.76 -14.46 20.44
CA PRO A 54 -0.30 -14.25 21.43
C PRO A 54 0.15 -13.56 22.73
N ALA A 55 1.46 -13.53 23.02
CA ALA A 55 2.02 -12.79 24.15
C ALA A 55 2.13 -11.27 23.90
N VAL A 56 2.00 -10.82 22.65
CA VAL A 56 2.04 -9.40 22.30
C VAL A 56 0.71 -8.76 22.65
N SER A 57 0.76 -7.67 23.42
CA SER A 57 -0.42 -6.88 23.77
C SER A 57 -0.68 -5.79 22.73
N LEU A 58 -1.93 -5.69 22.28
CA LEU A 58 -2.43 -4.62 21.43
C LEU A 58 -3.74 -4.09 22.01
N THR A 59 -3.76 -2.81 22.39
CA THR A 59 -4.91 -2.18 23.05
C THR A 59 -5.23 -0.80 22.47
N ARG A 60 -6.51 -0.39 22.54
CA ARG A 60 -6.96 0.97 22.23
C ARG A 60 -6.83 1.91 23.43
N PRO A 61 -6.74 3.23 23.19
CA PRO A 61 -6.92 4.21 24.25
C PRO A 61 -8.31 4.11 24.87
N PRO A 62 -8.46 4.43 26.17
CA PRO A 62 -9.73 4.82 26.75
C PRO A 62 -10.44 5.90 25.91
N THR A 63 -11.77 5.80 25.80
CA THR A 63 -12.59 6.73 25.02
C THR A 63 -12.29 8.18 25.41
N GLY A 64 -11.98 9.01 24.41
CA GLY A 64 -11.72 10.45 24.60
C GLY A 64 -10.26 10.82 24.92
N GLN A 65 -9.36 9.86 25.12
CA GLN A 65 -7.94 10.15 25.22
C GLN A 65 -7.39 10.59 23.86
N LYS A 66 -6.55 11.64 23.86
CA LYS A 66 -5.92 12.21 22.66
C LYS A 66 -4.43 11.89 22.65
N GLY A 67 -3.82 11.88 21.46
CA GLY A 67 -2.36 11.83 21.27
C GLY A 67 -1.85 10.51 20.67
N TRP A 68 -2.55 9.40 20.93
CA TRP A 68 -2.20 8.09 20.39
C TRP A 68 -3.46 7.29 20.04
N ASP A 69 -3.29 6.33 19.12
CA ASP A 69 -4.40 5.64 18.46
C ASP A 69 -4.45 4.15 18.86
N TYR A 70 -3.29 3.56 19.16
CA TYR A 70 -3.18 2.25 19.82
C TYR A 70 -1.85 2.06 20.55
N LYS A 71 -1.80 1.07 21.44
CA LYS A 71 -0.63 0.69 22.23
C LYS A 71 -0.21 -0.72 21.87
N PHE A 72 1.03 -0.88 21.42
CA PHE A 72 1.63 -2.15 21.04
C PHE A 72 2.78 -2.46 22.00
N ASN A 73 2.67 -3.54 22.79
CA ASN A 73 3.67 -3.91 23.81
C ASN A 73 4.10 -2.75 24.71
N GLY A 74 3.13 -1.97 25.18
CA GLY A 74 3.39 -0.81 26.06
C GLY A 74 3.78 0.47 25.34
N LEU A 75 4.15 0.42 24.06
CA LEU A 75 4.48 1.59 23.24
C LEU A 75 3.20 2.19 22.65
N GLU A 76 2.91 3.43 23.01
CA GLU A 76 1.85 4.24 22.40
C GLU A 76 2.27 4.65 20.99
N ILE A 77 1.35 4.54 20.03
CA ILE A 77 1.59 4.81 18.61
C ILE A 77 0.46 5.70 18.11
N SER A 78 0.80 6.77 17.40
CA SER A 78 -0.17 7.50 16.58
C SER A 78 -0.23 6.89 15.17
N HIS A 79 -1.42 6.72 14.63
CA HIS A 79 -1.66 6.27 13.26
C HIS A 79 -2.05 7.48 12.41
N LYS A 80 -1.42 7.60 11.25
CA LYS A 80 -1.83 8.57 10.23
C LYS A 80 -1.97 7.88 8.89
N VAL A 81 -3.08 8.11 8.22
CA VAL A 81 -3.38 7.52 6.90
C VAL A 81 -3.52 8.62 5.88
N SER A 82 -2.85 8.49 4.74
CA SER A 82 -2.97 9.42 3.61
C SER A 82 -2.94 8.70 2.27
N GLN A 83 -3.81 9.09 1.34
CA GLN A 83 -3.81 8.55 -0.01
C GLN A 83 -2.60 9.02 -0.83
N LYS A 84 -2.18 10.28 -0.60
CA LYS A 84 -1.09 10.93 -1.32
C LYS A 84 -0.15 11.60 -0.33
N LEU A 85 1.09 11.83 -0.74
CA LEU A 85 2.04 12.59 0.06
C LEU A 85 1.58 14.05 0.17
N ASP A 86 1.18 14.44 1.37
CA ASP A 86 0.64 15.76 1.70
C ASP A 86 0.99 16.14 3.14
N VAL A 87 0.55 17.34 3.55
CA VAL A 87 0.63 17.79 4.95
C VAL A 87 -0.08 16.82 5.89
N ILE A 88 0.43 16.66 7.11
CA ILE A 88 -0.23 15.88 8.16
C ILE A 88 -0.54 16.77 9.36
N ALA A 89 -1.67 16.54 10.03
CA ALA A 89 -1.97 17.28 11.24
C ALA A 89 -1.09 16.80 12.40
N ALA A 90 -0.39 17.76 13.00
CA ALA A 90 0.22 17.62 14.32
C ALA A 90 -0.85 17.73 15.41
N LEU A 91 -1.75 18.71 15.27
CA LEU A 91 -2.87 18.92 16.19
C LEU A 91 -4.07 19.51 15.45
N TRP A 92 -5.24 18.91 15.63
CA TRP A 92 -6.52 19.47 15.16
C TRP A 92 -7.08 20.48 16.15
N ASP A 93 -6.39 21.60 16.30
CA ASP A 93 -6.83 22.74 17.12
C ASP A 93 -6.31 24.04 16.51
N ALA A 94 -7.21 24.78 15.86
CA ALA A 94 -6.89 26.07 15.24
C ALA A 94 -6.84 27.23 16.25
N THR A 95 -7.23 27.00 17.52
CA THR A 95 -7.23 28.05 18.54
C THR A 95 -5.84 28.28 19.12
N LYS A 96 -4.93 27.32 18.98
CA LYS A 96 -3.52 27.47 19.35
C LYS A 96 -2.80 28.37 18.35
N GLN A 97 -2.37 29.53 18.82
CA GLN A 97 -1.63 30.52 18.03
C GLN A 97 -0.15 30.55 18.43
N GLY A 98 0.71 31.07 17.55
CA GLY A 98 2.13 31.28 17.81
C GLY A 98 2.97 30.00 17.86
N VAL A 99 2.41 28.84 17.53
CA VAL A 99 3.15 27.58 17.46
C VAL A 99 3.92 27.51 16.14
N THR A 100 5.25 27.54 16.21
CA THR A 100 6.16 27.46 15.06
C THR A 100 6.86 26.10 14.94
N THR A 101 6.92 25.33 16.02
CA THR A 101 7.48 23.99 16.06
C THR A 101 6.57 23.01 16.81
N TRP A 102 6.69 21.72 16.52
CA TRP A 102 5.94 20.66 17.20
C TRP A 102 6.78 19.40 17.40
N SER A 103 6.61 18.79 18.56
CA SER A 103 7.21 17.49 18.90
C SER A 103 6.12 16.47 19.20
N PHE A 104 6.27 15.24 18.70
CA PHE A 104 5.42 14.12 19.08
C PHE A 104 6.09 13.32 20.19
N ASN A 105 5.29 12.89 21.18
CA ASN A 105 5.79 12.04 22.28
C ASN A 105 5.81 10.56 21.88
N GLU A 106 5.05 10.22 20.86
CA GLU A 106 4.82 8.87 20.34
C GLU A 106 5.38 8.74 18.92
N PRO A 107 5.88 7.56 18.52
CA PRO A 107 6.13 7.27 17.12
C PRO A 107 4.82 7.30 16.30
N ILE A 108 4.96 7.52 14.99
CA ILE A 108 3.84 7.53 14.05
C ILE A 108 3.95 6.33 13.11
N ALA A 109 2.90 5.50 13.06
CA ALA A 109 2.65 4.60 11.95
C ALA A 109 1.94 5.39 10.83
N TYR A 110 2.66 5.68 9.76
CA TYR A 110 2.17 6.45 8.62
C TYR A 110 1.88 5.53 7.43
N VAL A 111 0.62 5.43 7.02
CA VAL A 111 0.21 4.68 5.83
C VAL A 111 0.11 5.63 4.65
N LEU A 112 0.96 5.42 3.66
CA LEU A 112 0.93 6.08 2.37
C LEU A 112 0.26 5.16 1.35
N GLY A 113 -0.98 5.48 0.95
CA GLY A 113 -1.80 4.63 0.08
C GLY A 113 -1.36 4.59 -1.40
N GLY A 114 -0.40 5.40 -1.82
CA GLY A 114 0.03 5.43 -3.22
C GLY A 114 1.47 5.88 -3.38
N ASN A 115 2.05 5.57 -4.53
CA ASN A 115 3.40 6.04 -4.85
C ASN A 115 3.43 7.58 -4.95
N ALA A 116 4.53 8.20 -4.55
CA ALA A 116 4.73 9.64 -4.68
C ALA A 116 6.01 9.94 -5.50
N PRO A 117 5.90 10.56 -6.69
CA PRO A 117 4.65 10.87 -7.40
C PRO A 117 3.97 9.62 -7.97
N ALA A 118 2.64 9.63 -8.11
CA ALA A 118 1.85 8.47 -8.55
C ALA A 118 2.28 7.95 -9.93
N ALA A 119 2.51 8.85 -10.88
CA ALA A 119 3.00 8.53 -12.23
C ALA A 119 4.54 8.51 -12.34
N GLY A 120 5.23 8.31 -11.21
CA GLY A 120 6.67 8.46 -11.08
C GLY A 120 7.48 7.17 -10.99
N VAL A 121 6.85 6.00 -11.12
CA VAL A 121 7.59 4.73 -11.06
C VAL A 121 8.42 4.59 -12.32
N GLU A 122 9.72 4.41 -12.18
CA GLU A 122 10.64 4.09 -13.28
C GLU A 122 10.92 2.61 -13.27
N VAL A 123 10.80 1.96 -14.42
CA VAL A 123 11.22 0.56 -14.64
C VAL A 123 12.27 0.58 -15.74
N SER A 124 13.48 0.11 -15.44
CA SER A 124 14.60 0.06 -16.38
C SER A 124 15.02 -1.39 -16.62
N LEU A 125 15.23 -1.73 -17.89
CA LEU A 125 15.77 -3.01 -18.33
C LEU A 125 17.29 -2.97 -18.41
N GLU A 126 17.94 -4.13 -18.41
CA GLU A 126 19.41 -4.25 -18.53
C GLU A 126 19.97 -3.64 -19.81
N ASP A 127 19.17 -3.60 -20.89
CA ASP A 127 19.56 -2.98 -22.17
C ASP A 127 19.47 -1.44 -22.17
N GLY A 128 19.09 -0.85 -21.04
CA GLY A 128 18.90 0.59 -20.87
C GLY A 128 17.53 1.11 -21.30
N THR A 129 16.61 0.24 -21.72
CA THR A 129 15.23 0.65 -22.03
C THR A 129 14.48 1.03 -20.77
N GLU A 130 13.91 2.24 -20.75
CA GLU A 130 13.19 2.78 -19.60
C GLU A 130 11.68 2.94 -19.85
N PHE A 131 10.90 2.66 -18.82
CA PHE A 131 9.45 2.81 -18.80
C PHE A 131 9.02 3.65 -17.61
N ARG A 132 8.25 4.71 -17.89
CA ARG A 132 7.51 5.43 -16.86
C ARG A 132 6.19 4.72 -16.60
N CYS A 133 5.95 4.37 -15.34
CA CYS A 133 4.82 3.60 -14.88
C CYS A 133 4.09 4.29 -13.71
N ARG A 134 2.95 3.71 -13.34
CA ARG A 134 2.22 3.98 -12.08
C ARG A 134 1.69 2.67 -11.52
N SER A 135 1.26 2.65 -10.26
CA SER A 135 0.57 1.47 -9.74
C SER A 135 -0.80 1.33 -10.43
N VAL A 136 -1.28 0.11 -10.61
CA VAL A 136 -2.64 -0.12 -11.11
C VAL A 136 -3.70 0.45 -10.14
N ALA A 137 -3.37 0.62 -8.86
CA ALA A 137 -4.23 1.26 -7.86
C ALA A 137 -4.44 2.77 -8.10
N ASP A 138 -3.55 3.42 -8.87
CA ASP A 138 -3.69 4.83 -9.27
C ASP A 138 -4.63 5.00 -10.48
N LEU A 139 -5.20 3.91 -10.99
CA LEU A 139 -6.14 3.94 -12.11
C LEU A 139 -7.56 4.18 -11.62
N ALA A 140 -8.33 4.92 -12.42
CA ALA A 140 -9.78 4.99 -12.23
C ALA A 140 -10.41 3.60 -12.44
N PRO A 141 -11.52 3.27 -11.77
CA PRO A 141 -12.19 1.96 -11.86
C PRO A 141 -12.46 1.41 -13.27
N SER A 142 -12.68 2.28 -14.26
CA SER A 142 -12.97 1.93 -15.64
C SER A 142 -11.91 2.49 -16.59
N PHE A 143 -10.67 2.61 -16.12
CA PHE A 143 -9.57 3.13 -16.93
C PHE A 143 -9.29 2.20 -18.11
N VAL A 144 -9.41 2.76 -19.32
CA VAL A 144 -9.07 2.07 -20.57
C VAL A 144 -7.56 2.14 -20.77
N LEU A 145 -6.92 0.97 -20.85
CA LEU A 145 -5.47 0.83 -20.98
C LEU A 145 -4.98 1.32 -22.34
N ASP A 146 -5.71 1.02 -23.42
CA ASP A 146 -5.50 1.59 -24.76
C ASP A 146 -4.04 1.51 -25.24
N GLY A 147 -3.51 0.29 -25.39
CA GLY A 147 -2.14 0.07 -25.87
C GLY A 147 -1.04 0.22 -24.82
N ARG A 148 -1.38 0.46 -23.55
CA ARG A 148 -0.44 0.37 -22.42
C ARG A 148 -0.17 -1.09 -22.05
N ALA A 149 0.91 -1.33 -21.32
CA ALA A 149 1.21 -2.66 -20.78
C ALA A 149 0.99 -2.69 -19.26
N LEU A 150 0.48 -3.82 -18.77
CA LEU A 150 0.53 -4.19 -17.37
C LEU A 150 1.79 -5.01 -17.10
N LEU A 151 2.47 -4.72 -15.99
CA LEU A 151 3.67 -5.42 -15.55
C LEU A 151 3.40 -5.99 -14.16
N VAL A 152 3.46 -7.31 -14.02
CA VAL A 152 3.50 -7.98 -12.72
C VAL A 152 4.96 -8.05 -12.30
N VAL A 153 5.30 -7.45 -11.17
CA VAL A 153 6.68 -7.35 -10.68
C VAL A 153 6.81 -7.98 -9.31
N VAL A 154 7.97 -8.58 -9.05
CA VAL A 154 8.49 -8.70 -7.68
C VAL A 154 9.37 -7.49 -7.46
N TRP A 155 9.00 -6.67 -6.50
CA TRP A 155 9.73 -5.51 -6.05
C TRP A 155 10.02 -5.67 -4.55
N PRO A 156 11.11 -6.37 -4.20
CA PRO A 156 11.46 -6.60 -2.81
C PRO A 156 11.75 -5.29 -2.08
N GLN A 157 11.40 -5.22 -0.80
CA GLN A 157 11.94 -4.17 0.07
C GLN A 157 13.41 -4.44 0.42
N THR A 158 13.78 -5.72 0.52
CA THR A 158 15.14 -6.15 0.86
C THR A 158 16.05 -5.96 -0.36
N GLY A 159 17.36 -5.87 -0.18
CA GLY A 159 18.33 -5.60 -1.27
C GLY A 159 18.42 -6.66 -2.39
N ASN A 160 17.42 -7.53 -2.49
CA ASN A 160 17.19 -8.39 -3.63
C ASN A 160 16.75 -7.56 -4.84
N GLN A 161 17.28 -7.93 -6.00
CA GLN A 161 16.99 -7.25 -7.26
C GLN A 161 15.53 -7.45 -7.68
N PRO A 162 14.82 -6.38 -8.11
CA PRO A 162 13.48 -6.50 -8.70
C PRO A 162 13.46 -7.35 -9.99
N ARG A 163 12.32 -7.96 -10.27
CA ARG A 163 12.13 -8.86 -11.43
C ARG A 163 10.75 -8.69 -12.05
N LEU A 164 10.64 -8.89 -13.36
CA LEU A 164 9.37 -9.05 -14.06
C LEU A 164 8.91 -10.49 -13.96
N LEU A 165 7.65 -10.70 -13.56
CA LEU A 165 7.00 -12.01 -13.55
C LEU A 165 6.15 -12.23 -14.79
N GLU A 166 5.47 -11.18 -15.24
CA GLU A 166 4.57 -11.25 -16.39
C GLU A 166 4.37 -9.86 -16.97
N VAL A 167 4.19 -9.80 -18.29
CA VAL A 167 3.89 -8.58 -19.02
C VAL A 167 2.69 -8.85 -19.92
N ARG A 168 1.71 -7.95 -19.91
CA ARG A 168 0.55 -8.03 -20.80
C ARG A 168 0.31 -6.72 -21.51
N GLY A 169 0.40 -6.73 -22.84
CA GLY A 169 -0.09 -5.65 -23.67
C GLY A 169 -1.62 -5.57 -23.65
N SER A 170 -2.16 -4.38 -23.89
CA SER A 170 -3.61 -4.15 -24.00
C SER A 170 -4.00 -3.70 -25.41
N GLY A 171 -5.22 -4.06 -25.83
CA GLY A 171 -5.85 -3.56 -27.04
C GLY A 171 -6.59 -2.23 -26.83
N ALA A 172 -7.29 -1.80 -27.88
CA ALA A 172 -8.28 -0.74 -27.77
C ALA A 172 -9.43 -1.20 -26.85
N ASP A 173 -9.92 -0.32 -25.99
CA ASP A 173 -11.05 -0.56 -25.05
C ASP A 173 -10.81 -1.58 -23.93
N ASP A 174 -9.60 -2.13 -23.82
CA ASP A 174 -9.26 -3.05 -22.73
C ASP A 174 -9.12 -2.34 -21.38
N VAL A 175 -9.69 -2.94 -20.33
CA VAL A 175 -9.54 -2.50 -18.93
C VAL A 175 -8.61 -3.44 -18.16
N ALA A 176 -8.02 -2.95 -17.05
CA ALA A 176 -7.02 -3.70 -16.29
C ALA A 176 -7.48 -5.11 -15.86
N ALA A 177 -8.68 -5.23 -15.30
CA ALA A 177 -9.24 -6.51 -14.85
C ALA A 177 -9.49 -7.53 -15.99
N LYS A 178 -9.63 -7.06 -17.24
CA LYS A 178 -9.80 -7.93 -18.41
C LYS A 178 -8.44 -8.42 -18.92
N VAL A 179 -7.45 -7.54 -18.97
CA VAL A 179 -6.11 -7.86 -19.46
C VAL A 179 -5.38 -8.76 -18.47
N LEU A 180 -5.45 -8.43 -17.18
CA LEU A 180 -4.91 -9.22 -16.08
C LEU A 180 -6.08 -9.67 -15.19
N PRO A 181 -6.73 -10.81 -15.51
CA PRO A 181 -7.77 -11.36 -14.66
C PRO A 181 -7.21 -11.84 -13.32
N PHE A 182 -8.09 -12.00 -12.33
CA PHE A 182 -7.70 -12.29 -10.95
C PHE A 182 -6.92 -13.61 -10.82
N ASP A 183 -7.35 -14.65 -11.53
CA ASP A 183 -6.69 -15.95 -11.57
C ASP A 183 -5.25 -15.87 -12.08
N ALA A 184 -4.99 -15.05 -13.10
CA ALA A 184 -3.65 -14.85 -13.65
C ALA A 184 -2.68 -14.26 -12.60
N ILE A 185 -3.06 -13.16 -11.93
CA ILE A 185 -2.21 -12.59 -10.87
C ILE A 185 -2.12 -13.51 -9.65
N TRP A 186 -3.19 -14.24 -9.34
CA TRP A 186 -3.20 -15.16 -8.19
C TRP A 186 -2.20 -16.31 -8.34
N LEU A 187 -1.94 -16.78 -9.57
CA LEU A 187 -0.89 -17.79 -9.80
C LEU A 187 0.48 -17.31 -9.30
N HIS A 188 0.84 -16.06 -9.57
CA HIS A 188 2.09 -15.46 -9.09
C HIS A 188 2.11 -15.30 -7.57
N VAL A 189 0.99 -14.88 -6.99
CA VAL A 189 0.86 -14.73 -5.52
C VAL A 189 0.95 -16.08 -4.82
N ALA A 190 0.26 -17.10 -5.32
CA ALA A 190 0.29 -18.45 -4.78
C ALA A 190 1.69 -19.07 -4.88
N GLU A 191 2.36 -18.87 -6.01
CA GLU A 191 3.75 -19.31 -6.19
C GLU A 191 4.71 -18.59 -5.24
N ALA A 192 4.56 -17.27 -5.05
CA ALA A 192 5.35 -16.53 -4.08
C ALA A 192 5.13 -17.07 -2.65
N VAL A 193 3.89 -17.31 -2.24
CA VAL A 193 3.59 -17.93 -0.95
C VAL A 193 4.26 -19.29 -0.81
N ARG A 194 4.18 -20.14 -1.85
CA ARG A 194 4.81 -21.47 -1.88
C ARG A 194 6.34 -21.38 -1.73
N LEU A 195 6.96 -20.37 -2.30
CA LEU A 195 8.40 -20.10 -2.24
C LEU A 195 8.83 -19.31 -1.00
N GLY A 196 7.90 -18.92 -0.12
CA GLY A 196 8.19 -18.08 1.05
C GLY A 196 8.55 -16.63 0.72
N ILE A 197 8.22 -16.16 -0.48
CA ILE A 197 8.36 -14.77 -0.90
C ILE A 197 7.19 -13.96 -0.30
N PRO A 198 7.46 -12.83 0.38
CA PRO A 198 6.40 -11.96 0.92
C PRO A 198 5.46 -11.47 -0.19
N VAL A 199 4.14 -11.64 -0.02
CA VAL A 199 3.20 -11.23 -1.07
C VAL A 199 3.13 -9.73 -1.28
N ASN A 200 3.54 -8.93 -0.29
CA ASN A 200 3.65 -7.49 -0.42
C ASN A 200 4.89 -7.03 -1.19
N ASP A 201 5.76 -7.96 -1.62
CA ASP A 201 6.77 -7.68 -2.64
C ASP A 201 6.18 -7.74 -4.06
N ILE A 202 5.01 -8.36 -4.27
CA ILE A 202 4.35 -8.39 -5.58
C ILE A 202 3.54 -7.12 -5.79
N ASP A 203 3.80 -6.42 -6.90
CA ASP A 203 3.02 -5.25 -7.32
C ASP A 203 2.62 -5.37 -8.80
N VAL A 204 1.62 -4.58 -9.20
CA VAL A 204 1.16 -4.48 -10.58
C VAL A 204 1.28 -3.04 -11.04
N LEU A 205 2.16 -2.83 -12.01
CA LEU A 205 2.43 -1.54 -12.62
C LEU A 205 1.74 -1.44 -13.98
N VAL A 206 1.46 -0.22 -14.41
CA VAL A 206 0.98 0.08 -15.76
C VAL A 206 1.85 1.14 -16.40
N THR A 207 2.23 0.94 -17.66
CA THR A 207 3.00 1.96 -18.39
C THR A 207 2.16 3.22 -18.58
N ASN A 208 2.76 4.39 -18.37
CA ASN A 208 2.05 5.67 -18.51
C ASN A 208 1.65 5.95 -19.97
N ARG A 209 2.41 5.41 -20.92
CA ARG A 209 2.24 5.59 -22.37
C ARG A 209 2.02 4.25 -23.06
N ARG A 210 1.46 4.34 -24.27
CA ARG A 210 1.36 3.20 -25.18
C ARG A 210 2.73 2.60 -25.44
N VAL A 211 2.81 1.28 -25.44
CA VAL A 211 4.06 0.54 -25.65
C VAL A 211 4.13 0.13 -27.12
N LYS A 212 5.23 0.45 -27.79
CA LYS A 212 5.44 0.00 -29.18
C LYS A 212 5.70 -1.52 -29.20
N PRO A 213 5.42 -2.24 -30.30
CA PRO A 213 5.66 -3.68 -30.39
C PRO A 213 7.08 -4.10 -30.02
N ALA A 214 8.10 -3.34 -30.43
CA ALA A 214 9.50 -3.62 -30.07
C ALA A 214 9.77 -3.48 -28.57
N GLN A 215 9.16 -2.50 -27.91
CA GLN A 215 9.30 -2.29 -26.46
C GLN A 215 8.54 -3.37 -25.67
N LEU A 216 7.38 -3.81 -26.16
CA LEU A 216 6.64 -4.91 -25.55
C LEU A 216 7.46 -6.20 -25.63
N ARG A 217 8.08 -6.49 -26.77
CA ARG A 217 8.98 -7.64 -26.92
C ARG A 217 10.21 -7.57 -25.99
N ALA A 218 10.75 -6.38 -25.74
CA ALA A 218 11.86 -6.23 -24.79
C ALA A 218 11.43 -6.59 -23.35
N LEU A 219 10.23 -6.17 -22.95
CA LEU A 219 9.63 -6.54 -21.67
C LEU A 219 9.35 -8.06 -21.58
N GLU A 220 8.78 -8.66 -22.63
CA GLU A 220 8.52 -10.10 -22.72
C GLU A 220 9.84 -10.91 -22.64
N PHE A 221 10.87 -10.48 -23.36
CA PHE A 221 12.19 -11.10 -23.32
C PHE A 221 12.83 -11.06 -21.93
N ALA A 222 12.64 -9.95 -21.19
CA ALA A 222 13.10 -9.85 -19.80
C ALA A 222 12.39 -10.87 -18.88
N VAL A 223 11.10 -11.15 -19.12
CA VAL A 223 10.36 -12.21 -18.41
C VAL A 223 10.92 -13.59 -18.77
N GLU A 224 11.04 -13.90 -20.05
CA GLU A 224 11.47 -15.22 -20.55
C GLU A 224 12.88 -15.60 -20.08
N THR A 225 13.78 -14.62 -20.03
CA THR A 225 15.18 -14.82 -19.61
C THR A 225 15.35 -14.76 -18.08
N GLY A 226 14.32 -14.35 -17.35
CA GLY A 226 14.43 -14.04 -15.92
C GLY A 226 15.40 -12.89 -15.64
N GLY A 227 15.57 -11.99 -16.62
CA GLY A 227 16.46 -10.84 -16.57
C GLY A 227 16.12 -9.93 -15.39
N SER A 228 17.14 -9.33 -14.81
CA SER A 228 16.92 -8.37 -13.73
C SER A 228 16.35 -7.07 -14.27
N ILE A 229 15.57 -6.37 -13.45
CA ILE A 229 15.12 -5.02 -13.75
C ILE A 229 15.44 -4.11 -12.57
N ASP A 230 15.54 -2.82 -12.83
CA ASP A 230 15.55 -1.79 -11.80
C ASP A 230 14.18 -1.15 -11.69
N ILE A 231 13.72 -0.93 -10.44
CA ILE A 231 12.48 -0.19 -10.16
C ILE A 231 12.80 0.92 -9.17
N SER A 232 12.50 2.17 -9.56
CA SER A 232 12.73 3.35 -8.73
C SER A 232 11.45 4.19 -8.59
N VAL A 233 11.28 4.83 -7.44
CA VAL A 233 10.24 5.84 -7.21
C VAL A 233 10.68 6.76 -6.07
N GLY A 234 10.17 7.99 -6.04
CA GLY A 234 10.43 8.94 -4.94
C GLY A 234 10.05 8.36 -3.58
N ARG A 235 8.78 8.02 -3.38
CA ARG A 235 8.29 7.27 -2.19
C ARG A 235 7.35 6.17 -2.63
N ARG A 236 7.58 4.94 -2.15
CA ARG A 236 6.74 3.78 -2.45
C ARG A 236 5.55 3.74 -1.49
N GLY A 237 4.36 3.41 -2.00
CA GLY A 237 3.18 3.17 -1.17
C GLY A 237 3.44 2.08 -0.12
N GLY A 238 3.01 2.30 1.12
CA GLY A 238 3.30 1.41 2.23
C GLY A 238 3.13 2.02 3.61
N VAL A 239 3.52 1.24 4.61
CA VAL A 239 3.51 1.62 6.02
C VAL A 239 4.91 2.02 6.44
N TYR A 240 5.04 3.25 6.91
CA TYR A 240 6.27 3.83 7.46
C TYR A 240 6.14 3.95 8.97
N LEU A 241 7.20 3.62 9.71
CA LEU A 241 7.29 3.95 11.13
C LEU A 241 8.25 5.13 11.32
N LEU A 242 7.67 6.28 11.63
CA LEU A 242 8.40 7.48 12.00
C LEU A 242 8.76 7.36 13.48
N SER A 243 10.04 7.19 13.77
CA SER A 243 10.51 6.99 15.14
C SER A 243 10.49 8.30 15.92
N ARG A 244 10.20 8.23 17.23
CA ARG A 244 10.04 9.42 18.10
C ARG A 244 11.20 10.40 17.99
N ASP A 245 12.43 9.93 17.90
CA ASP A 245 13.64 10.77 17.75
C ASP A 245 13.63 11.63 16.48
N THR A 246 12.95 11.19 15.41
CA THR A 246 12.82 11.97 14.17
C THR A 246 11.67 12.98 14.21
N LEU A 247 10.81 12.88 15.24
CA LEU A 247 9.58 13.64 15.39
C LEU A 247 9.68 14.78 16.42
N GLN A 248 10.89 15.32 16.63
CA GLN A 248 11.16 16.41 17.56
C GLN A 248 11.38 17.72 16.82
N ASP A 249 10.87 18.82 17.39
CA ASP A 249 11.09 20.20 16.96
C ASP A 249 10.83 20.43 15.48
N LEU A 250 9.78 19.79 14.94
CA LEU A 250 9.41 19.90 13.54
C LEU A 250 8.81 21.27 13.25
N ASP A 251 9.28 21.94 12.20
CA ASP A 251 8.61 23.14 11.69
C ASP A 251 7.15 22.84 11.33
N VAL A 252 6.26 23.76 11.72
CA VAL A 252 4.82 23.63 11.45
C VAL A 252 4.25 24.84 10.74
N THR A 253 3.16 24.61 10.02
CA THR A 253 2.29 25.66 9.51
C THR A 253 0.92 25.55 10.17
N THR A 254 0.15 26.63 10.16
CA THR A 254 -1.21 26.63 10.69
C THR A 254 -2.21 26.95 9.58
N ASN A 255 -3.43 26.43 9.74
CA ASN A 255 -4.58 26.86 8.95
C ASN A 255 -5.80 27.01 9.86
N ASN A 256 -6.97 27.24 9.27
CA ASN A 256 -8.23 27.37 10.01
C ASN A 256 -8.73 26.06 10.66
N ARG A 257 -7.96 24.96 10.59
CA ARG A 257 -8.31 23.65 11.15
C ARG A 257 -7.30 23.13 12.17
N GLY A 258 -6.03 23.51 12.08
CA GLY A 258 -5.03 23.03 13.03
C GLY A 258 -3.59 23.40 12.69
N ILE A 259 -2.70 22.74 13.42
CA ILE A 259 -1.24 22.79 13.28
C ILE A 259 -0.82 21.60 12.42
N LEU A 260 -0.08 21.87 11.36
CA LEU A 260 0.25 20.93 10.31
C LEU A 260 1.76 20.80 10.15
N ILE A 261 2.22 19.56 9.94
CA ILE A 261 3.58 19.27 9.47
C ILE A 261 3.59 19.47 7.93
N PRO A 262 4.46 20.33 7.39
CA PRO A 262 4.56 20.58 5.96
C PRO A 262 4.91 19.32 5.15
N LYS A 263 4.43 19.27 3.91
CA LYS A 263 4.67 18.14 3.00
C LYS A 263 6.16 17.80 2.84
N GLN A 264 7.03 18.81 2.71
CA GLN A 264 8.48 18.57 2.55
C GLN A 264 9.07 17.89 3.80
N THR A 265 8.61 18.27 4.99
CA THR A 265 9.00 17.63 6.25
C THR A 265 8.52 16.18 6.30
N VAL A 266 7.26 15.92 5.92
CA VAL A 266 6.74 14.54 5.81
C VAL A 266 7.58 13.73 4.84
N GLU A 267 7.88 14.26 3.65
CA GLU A 267 8.69 13.60 2.64
C GLU A 267 10.09 13.22 3.14
N ARG A 268 10.74 14.12 3.90
CA ARG A 268 12.02 13.86 4.57
C ARG A 268 11.88 12.73 5.58
N LEU A 269 10.88 12.78 6.46
CA LEU A 269 10.63 11.75 7.47
C LEU A 269 10.39 10.36 6.86
N LEU A 270 9.64 10.28 5.75
CA LEU A 270 9.46 9.01 5.03
C LEU A 270 10.76 8.49 4.42
N GLY A 271 11.62 9.38 3.92
CA GLY A 271 12.94 9.03 3.42
C GLY A 271 13.84 8.45 4.51
N GLU A 272 13.86 9.09 5.69
CA GLU A 272 14.60 8.61 6.85
C GLU A 272 14.09 7.26 7.34
N ALA A 273 12.76 7.07 7.43
CA ALA A 273 12.16 5.80 7.81
C ALA A 273 12.52 4.69 6.79
N PHE A 274 12.54 4.99 5.50
CA PHE A 274 12.98 4.04 4.47
C PHE A 274 14.44 3.63 4.66
N LEU A 275 15.36 4.58 4.81
CA LEU A 275 16.79 4.33 5.02
C LEU A 275 17.07 3.54 6.31
N ARG A 276 16.27 3.74 7.35
CA ARG A 276 16.34 2.99 8.62
C ARG A 276 15.71 1.60 8.56
N GLY A 277 15.18 1.17 7.41
CA GLY A 277 14.45 -0.09 7.27
C GLY A 277 13.08 -0.11 7.97
N ASN A 278 12.58 1.06 8.39
CA ASN A 278 11.30 1.27 9.07
C ASN A 278 10.15 1.49 8.06
N PHE A 279 10.14 0.69 7.02
CA PHE A 279 9.15 0.70 5.95
C PHE A 279 8.61 -0.72 5.72
N THR A 280 7.43 -0.86 5.15
CA THR A 280 6.88 -2.10 4.62
C THR A 280 5.95 -1.74 3.45
N PRO A 281 6.16 -2.28 2.24
CA PRO A 281 5.30 -1.97 1.12
C PRO A 281 3.87 -2.49 1.35
N LEU A 282 2.90 -1.73 0.84
CA LEU A 282 1.48 -2.08 0.82
C LEU A 282 1.00 -1.98 -0.63
N PRO A 283 1.37 -2.92 -1.50
CA PRO A 283 0.95 -2.87 -2.89
C PRO A 283 -0.57 -3.04 -2.95
N LEU A 284 -1.23 -2.13 -3.64
CA LEU A 284 -2.68 -2.06 -3.70
C LEU A 284 -3.25 -2.68 -4.97
N TRP A 285 -2.52 -3.56 -5.67
CA TRP A 285 -2.98 -4.15 -6.93
C TRP A 285 -4.34 -4.84 -6.81
N TYR A 286 -4.66 -5.41 -5.64
CA TYR A 286 -5.94 -6.06 -5.38
C TYR A 286 -7.14 -5.11 -5.45
N TRP A 287 -6.90 -3.80 -5.30
CA TRP A 287 -7.87 -2.74 -5.53
C TRP A 287 -8.69 -2.99 -6.79
N VAL A 288 -8.05 -3.38 -7.91
CA VAL A 288 -8.70 -3.59 -9.21
C VAL A 288 -9.83 -4.61 -9.13
N TYR A 289 -9.68 -5.62 -8.27
CA TYR A 289 -10.59 -6.74 -8.15
C TYR A 289 -11.61 -6.57 -7.04
N ALA A 290 -11.36 -5.70 -6.05
CA ALA A 290 -12.24 -5.48 -4.90
C ALA A 290 -13.66 -5.05 -5.31
N GLU A 291 -14.68 -5.61 -4.64
CA GLU A 291 -16.07 -5.24 -4.90
C GLU A 291 -16.36 -3.79 -4.45
N ARG A 292 -17.36 -3.17 -5.08
CA ARG A 292 -17.93 -1.88 -4.65
C ARG A 292 -18.96 -2.11 -3.54
N ARG A 293 -18.50 -2.48 -2.36
CA ARG A 293 -19.30 -2.53 -1.14
C ARG A 293 -18.44 -1.94 -0.01
N PRO A 294 -19.00 -1.26 1.00
CA PRO A 294 -18.25 -0.91 2.19
C PRO A 294 -18.48 -1.98 3.30
N PRO A 295 -17.47 -2.78 3.63
CA PRO A 295 -17.41 -3.55 4.87
C PRO A 295 -16.66 -2.77 5.94
N ASP A 296 -17.32 -2.51 7.07
CA ASP A 296 -16.76 -1.70 8.16
C ASP A 296 -15.77 -2.47 9.07
N MET A 297 -15.56 -3.78 8.87
CA MET A 297 -14.78 -4.64 9.78
C MET A 297 -13.84 -5.60 9.05
N TYR A 298 -12.70 -5.93 9.68
CA TYR A 298 -11.74 -6.90 9.13
C TYR A 298 -12.37 -8.25 8.82
N SER A 299 -13.23 -8.78 9.70
CA SER A 299 -13.88 -10.07 9.45
C SER A 299 -14.78 -10.07 8.21
N ALA A 300 -15.43 -8.94 7.90
CA ALA A 300 -16.25 -8.82 6.70
C ALA A 300 -15.38 -8.76 5.43
N GLN A 301 -14.28 -8.00 5.48
CA GLN A 301 -13.28 -7.96 4.40
C GLN A 301 -12.63 -9.34 4.18
N ARG A 302 -12.31 -10.03 5.28
CA ARG A 302 -11.76 -11.37 5.27
C ARG A 302 -12.77 -12.38 4.71
N ALA A 303 -14.06 -12.24 5.02
CA ALA A 303 -15.09 -13.08 4.42
C ALA A 303 -15.22 -12.86 2.90
N GLU A 304 -15.07 -11.64 2.39
CA GLU A 304 -15.01 -11.39 0.94
C GLU A 304 -13.80 -12.08 0.31
N TYR A 305 -12.63 -11.97 0.95
CA TYR A 305 -11.45 -12.73 0.57
C TYR A 305 -11.80 -14.23 0.53
N ASP A 306 -12.21 -14.81 1.67
CA ASP A 306 -12.50 -16.23 1.79
C ASP A 306 -13.56 -16.71 0.78
N ALA A 307 -14.57 -15.89 0.44
CA ALA A 307 -15.56 -16.22 -0.59
C ALA A 307 -14.93 -16.42 -1.97
N ARG A 308 -13.96 -15.57 -2.36
CA ARG A 308 -13.25 -15.69 -3.64
C ARG A 308 -12.30 -16.88 -3.70
N PHE A 309 -11.81 -17.35 -2.55
CA PHE A 309 -10.90 -18.48 -2.46
C PHE A 309 -11.57 -19.78 -1.98
N SER A 310 -12.84 -19.72 -1.57
CA SER A 310 -13.61 -20.90 -1.26
C SER A 310 -13.78 -21.70 -2.54
N ALA A 311 -13.44 -23.00 -2.48
CA ALA A 311 -13.80 -23.90 -3.55
C ALA A 311 -15.31 -23.84 -3.67
N SER A 312 -15.83 -23.35 -4.79
CA SER A 312 -17.24 -23.48 -5.07
C SER A 312 -17.55 -24.98 -5.09
N LEU A 313 -18.21 -25.46 -4.03
CA LEU A 313 -18.97 -26.71 -4.10
C LEU A 313 -20.10 -26.45 -5.10
N GLY A 314 -19.84 -26.64 -6.40
CA GLY A 314 -20.80 -26.25 -7.42
C GLY A 314 -20.36 -26.48 -8.86
N GLY A 315 -19.99 -27.72 -9.18
CA GLY A 315 -19.73 -28.16 -10.55
C GLY A 315 -19.78 -29.68 -10.73
N ARG A 316 -20.56 -30.39 -9.91
CA ARG A 316 -21.01 -31.77 -10.20
C ARG A 316 -22.50 -31.88 -9.87
N LEU A 317 -23.25 -32.34 -10.87
CA LEU A 317 -24.65 -32.79 -10.88
C LEU A 317 -25.73 -31.71 -10.95
N ALA A 318 -26.12 -31.36 -12.18
CA ALA A 318 -27.41 -31.79 -12.76
C ALA A 318 -27.21 -32.03 -14.27
#